data_AF-A0A2J8SNZ1-F1
#
_entry.id   AF-A0A2J8SNZ1-F1
#
_cell.length_a   1.000
_cell.length_b   1.000
_cell.length_c   1.000
_cell.angle_alpha   90.00
_cell.angle_beta   90.00
_cell.angle_gamma   90.00
#
_symmetry.space_group_name_H-M   'P 1'
#
loop_
_entity.id
_entity.type
_entity.pdbx_description
1 polymer ?
#
loop_
_entity_poly.entity_id
_entity_poly.type
_entity_poly.pdbx_seq_one_letter_code
_entity_poly.pdbx_strand_id
1 'polypeptide(L)'
;MQALVLLLCIGALLGHSSCQNPASPPEEGSPDPDSTGALVEEEDPFFKVPVNKLAAAVSNFGYDLYRVRSSMSPTTNVLLSPLSVATALSALSLGAEQRTESTIHRALYYDLISSPDIHGTYKELLDTVTAP
;
A
#
# COMPACT_ATOMS: atom_id res chain seq x y z
N MET A 1 3.02 -42.69 15.43
CA MET A 1 3.88 -42.02 14.42
C MET A 1 3.20 -40.81 13.79
N GLN A 2 1.94 -40.90 13.33
CA GLN A 2 1.23 -39.76 12.69
C GLN A 2 0.98 -38.55 13.59
N ALA A 3 0.64 -38.75 14.86
CA ALA A 3 0.40 -37.65 15.81
C ALA A 3 1.67 -36.82 16.11
N LEU A 4 2.85 -37.46 16.13
CA LEU A 4 4.12 -36.78 16.33
C LEU A 4 4.53 -35.93 15.11
N VAL A 5 4.22 -36.39 13.89
CA VAL A 5 4.46 -35.64 12.65
C VAL A 5 3.55 -34.41 12.56
N LEU A 6 2.28 -34.55 12.97
CA LEU A 6 1.31 -33.45 12.96
C LEU A 6 1.68 -32.34 13.95
N LEU A 7 2.19 -32.71 15.13
CA LEU A 7 2.67 -31.77 16.15
C LEU A 7 3.94 -31.02 15.69
N LEU A 8 4.81 -31.70 14.92
CA LEU A 8 6.02 -31.12 14.32
C LEU A 8 5.67 -30.08 13.23
N CYS A 9 4.62 -30.33 12.43
CA CYS A 9 4.17 -29.39 11.39
C CYS A 9 3.55 -28.12 11.96
N ILE A 10 2.78 -28.20 13.06
CA ILE A 10 2.17 -27.02 13.69
C ILE A 10 3.24 -26.16 14.40
N GLY A 11 4.25 -26.80 15.01
CA GLY A 11 5.38 -26.10 15.62
C GLY A 11 6.25 -25.34 14.61
N ALA A 12 6.39 -25.83 13.38
CA ALA A 12 7.16 -25.17 12.33
C ALA A 12 6.45 -23.92 11.74
N LEU A 13 5.12 -23.87 11.75
CA LEU A 13 4.34 -22.72 11.26
C LEU A 13 4.29 -21.54 12.24
N LEU A 14 4.51 -21.77 13.54
CA LEU A 14 4.59 -20.73 14.58
C LEU A 14 6.03 -20.19 14.78
N GLY A 15 7.03 -20.77 14.10
CA GLY A 15 8.45 -20.54 14.36
C GLY A 15 9.15 -19.46 13.52
N HIS A 16 8.50 -18.89 12.50
CA HIS A 16 9.09 -17.82 11.68
C HIS A 16 8.25 -16.54 11.73
N SER A 17 8.26 -15.89 12.89
CA SER A 17 7.97 -14.46 13.03
C SER A 17 9.19 -13.76 13.62
N SER A 18 10.24 -13.60 12.82
CA SER A 18 11.33 -12.68 13.13
C SER A 18 10.97 -11.30 12.60
N CYS A 19 10.47 -10.44 13.49
CA CYS A 19 10.54 -8.99 13.31
C CYS A 19 12.03 -8.60 13.36
N GLN A 20 12.65 -8.29 12.21
CA GLN A 20 13.96 -7.66 12.21
C GLN A 20 13.79 -6.17 12.54
N ASN A 21 14.32 -5.76 13.68
CA ASN A 21 14.67 -4.38 14.00
C ASN A 21 16.15 -4.19 13.58
N PRO A 22 16.47 -3.36 12.58
CA PRO A 22 17.82 -2.84 12.46
C PRO A 22 18.00 -1.64 13.39
N ALA A 23 18.89 -1.78 14.36
CA ALA A 23 19.45 -0.68 15.13
C ALA A 23 20.35 0.18 14.22
N SER A 24 20.22 1.49 14.37
CA SER A 24 20.93 2.54 13.63
C SER A 24 22.44 2.60 13.94
N PRO A 25 23.30 2.90 12.96
CA PRO A 25 24.62 3.49 13.20
C PRO A 25 24.58 5.03 13.06
N PRO A 26 25.53 5.78 13.67
CA PRO A 26 25.51 7.24 13.72
C PRO A 26 26.00 7.91 12.43
N GLU A 27 25.56 9.17 12.29
CA GLU A 27 25.70 10.08 11.14
C GLU A 27 27.13 10.47 10.74
N GLU A 28 27.33 10.67 9.43
CA GLU A 28 28.23 11.71 8.92
C GLU A 28 27.87 12.10 7.45
N GLY A 29 27.46 13.36 7.25
CA GLY A 29 27.81 14.17 6.06
C GLY A 29 26.88 14.24 4.83
N SER A 30 25.83 15.09 4.89
CA SER A 30 25.29 16.08 3.89
C SER A 30 25.27 15.75 2.36
N PRO A 31 24.27 16.20 1.55
CA PRO A 31 23.31 17.29 1.77
C PRO A 31 21.83 16.89 1.71
N ASP A 32 21.01 17.70 2.37
CA ASP A 32 19.57 17.57 2.57
C ASP A 32 18.76 17.52 1.26
N PRO A 33 17.93 16.49 1.05
CA PRO A 33 16.68 16.62 0.32
C PRO A 33 15.53 16.57 1.34
N ASP A 34 15.60 17.42 2.36
CA ASP A 34 14.52 17.50 3.35
C ASP A 34 13.31 18.21 2.71
N SER A 35 12.14 17.62 2.91
CA SER A 35 10.80 18.08 2.49
C SER A 35 10.27 17.65 1.11
N THR A 36 9.82 16.40 0.99
CA THR A 36 8.73 16.06 0.04
C THR A 36 7.69 15.09 0.64
N GLY A 37 7.86 14.64 1.89
CA GLY A 37 6.94 13.71 2.57
C GLY A 37 6.12 14.33 3.69
N ALA A 38 6.21 15.64 3.91
CA ALA A 38 5.32 16.33 4.84
C ALA A 38 3.91 16.43 4.23
N LEU A 39 2.87 16.52 5.05
CA LEU A 39 1.54 16.96 4.61
C LEU A 39 1.66 18.41 4.12
N VAL A 40 2.11 18.59 2.87
CA VAL A 40 2.15 19.88 2.21
C VAL A 40 0.74 20.14 1.70
N GLU A 41 0.24 21.36 1.88
CA GLU A 41 -1.00 21.75 1.22
C GLU A 41 -0.79 21.60 -0.30
N GLU A 42 -1.61 20.76 -0.93
CA GLU A 42 -1.51 20.48 -2.37
C GLU A 42 -1.64 21.81 -3.15
N GLU A 43 -0.58 22.21 -3.84
CA GLU A 43 -0.56 23.48 -4.58
C GLU A 43 -1.47 23.43 -5.81
N ASP A 44 -1.59 22.25 -6.44
CA ASP A 44 -2.45 22.06 -7.61
C ASP A 44 -3.94 21.97 -7.20
N PRO A 45 -4.82 22.84 -7.71
CA PRO A 45 -6.26 22.79 -7.47
C PRO A 45 -6.89 21.42 -7.78
N PHE A 46 -6.33 20.65 -8.71
CA PHE A 46 -6.82 19.32 -9.07
C PHE A 46 -6.72 18.31 -7.92
N PHE A 47 -5.62 18.34 -7.15
CA PHE A 47 -5.38 17.44 -6.02
C PHE A 47 -5.99 17.93 -4.70
N LYS A 48 -6.60 19.12 -4.68
CA LYS A 48 -7.42 19.56 -3.54
C LYS A 48 -8.74 18.79 -3.44
N VAL A 49 -9.22 18.23 -4.55
CA VAL A 49 -10.45 17.43 -4.55
C VAL A 49 -10.14 16.05 -3.94
N PRO A 50 -10.84 15.62 -2.87
CA PRO A 50 -10.54 14.37 -2.16
C PRO A 50 -10.53 13.14 -3.06
N VAL A 51 -11.52 13.02 -3.96
CA VAL A 51 -11.62 11.89 -4.90
C VAL A 51 -10.45 11.84 -5.88
N ASN A 52 -9.98 13.00 -6.37
CA ASN A 52 -8.83 13.08 -7.26
C ASN A 52 -7.52 12.75 -6.54
N LYS A 53 -7.37 13.21 -5.29
CA LYS A 53 -6.21 12.88 -4.45
C LYS A 53 -6.15 11.38 -4.16
N LEU A 54 -7.30 10.77 -3.86
CA LEU A 54 -7.40 9.32 -3.68
C LEU A 54 -7.12 8.56 -4.99
N ALA A 55 -7.65 9.03 -6.12
CA ALA A 55 -7.36 8.45 -7.43
C ALA A 55 -5.86 8.50 -7.75
N ALA A 56 -5.18 9.59 -7.41
CA ALA A 56 -3.74 9.74 -7.58
C ALA A 56 -2.95 8.74 -6.72
N ALA A 57 -3.31 8.61 -5.44
CA ALA A 57 -2.69 7.64 -4.52
C ALA A 57 -2.83 6.18 -5.02
N VAL A 58 -4.06 5.78 -5.41
CA VAL A 58 -4.32 4.45 -5.96
C VAL A 58 -3.60 4.23 -7.31
N SER A 59 -3.47 5.28 -8.12
CA SER A 59 -2.71 5.23 -9.38
C SER A 59 -1.21 5.05 -9.14
N ASN A 60 -0.64 5.72 -8.14
CA ASN A 60 0.77 5.56 -7.74
C ASN A 60 1.07 4.13 -7.29
N PHE A 61 0.21 3.54 -6.46
CA PHE A 61 0.28 2.11 -6.16
C PHE A 61 0.26 1.25 -7.45
N GLY A 62 -0.60 1.61 -8.41
CA GLY A 62 -0.69 0.92 -9.68
C GLY A 62 0.57 1.02 -10.53
N TYR A 63 1.24 2.18 -10.54
CA TYR A 63 2.53 2.35 -11.21
C TYR A 63 3.63 1.52 -10.55
N ASP A 64 3.67 1.44 -9.22
CA ASP A 64 4.63 0.58 -8.52
C ASP A 64 4.39 -0.90 -8.82
N LEU A 65 3.13 -1.34 -8.79
CA LEU A 65 2.76 -2.70 -9.16
C LEU A 65 3.17 -3.03 -10.61
N TYR A 66 2.95 -2.10 -11.53
CA TYR A 66 3.38 -2.24 -12.91
C TYR A 66 4.91 -2.33 -13.04
N ARG A 67 5.67 -1.48 -12.34
CA ARG A 67 7.14 -1.51 -12.38
C ARG A 67 7.68 -2.85 -11.89
N VAL A 68 7.15 -3.36 -10.78
CA VAL A 68 7.50 -4.70 -10.27
C VAL A 68 7.17 -5.76 -11.31
N ARG A 69 5.95 -5.74 -11.89
CA ARG A 69 5.54 -6.78 -12.84
C ARG A 69 6.31 -6.73 -14.16
N SER A 70 6.55 -5.55 -14.69
CA SER A 70 7.33 -5.31 -15.90
C SER A 70 8.77 -5.80 -15.74
N SER A 71 9.40 -5.54 -14.58
CA SER A 71 10.75 -6.02 -14.29
C SER A 71 10.86 -7.56 -14.25
N MET A 72 9.78 -8.25 -13.85
CA MET A 72 9.71 -9.71 -13.80
C MET A 72 9.41 -10.37 -15.15
N SER A 73 8.93 -9.62 -16.14
CA SER A 73 8.50 -10.14 -17.44
C SER A 73 9.00 -9.25 -18.58
N PRO A 74 10.32 -9.17 -18.82
CA PRO A 74 10.92 -8.21 -19.74
C PRO A 74 10.57 -8.46 -21.22
N THR A 75 10.14 -9.67 -21.57
CA THR A 75 9.93 -10.10 -22.96
C THR A 75 8.47 -10.44 -23.26
N THR A 76 7.55 -10.21 -22.33
CA THR A 76 6.14 -10.60 -22.47
C THR A 76 5.24 -9.40 -22.20
N ASN A 77 4.09 -9.37 -22.88
CA ASN A 77 3.08 -8.34 -22.64
C ASN A 77 2.62 -8.36 -21.18
N VAL A 78 2.49 -7.17 -20.59
CA VAL A 78 1.98 -6.99 -19.23
C VAL A 78 0.65 -6.26 -19.29
N LEU A 79 -0.44 -7.00 -19.09
CA LEU A 79 -1.79 -6.47 -18.93
C LEU A 79 -2.21 -6.61 -17.46
N LEU A 80 -2.59 -5.50 -16.82
CA LEU A 80 -3.02 -5.47 -15.43
C LEU A 80 -4.13 -4.44 -15.21
N SER A 81 -4.95 -4.66 -14.18
CA SER A 81 -5.91 -3.68 -13.65
C SER A 81 -5.53 -3.37 -12.20
N PRO A 82 -4.63 -2.39 -11.95
CA PRO A 82 -4.17 -2.10 -10.61
C PRO A 82 -5.29 -1.59 -9.69
N LEU A 83 -6.28 -0.88 -10.24
CA LEU A 83 -7.45 -0.39 -9.49
C LEU A 83 -8.19 -1.54 -8.81
N SER A 84 -8.39 -2.67 -9.51
CA SER A 84 -9.08 -3.84 -8.94
C SER A 84 -8.32 -4.45 -7.75
N VAL A 85 -6.99 -4.52 -7.86
CA VAL A 85 -6.11 -5.03 -6.79
C VAL A 85 -6.11 -4.08 -5.59
N ALA A 86 -5.97 -2.77 -5.85
CA ALA A 86 -6.04 -1.75 -4.81
C ALA A 86 -7.38 -1.76 -4.07
N THR A 87 -8.49 -1.94 -4.81
CA THR A 87 -9.83 -2.01 -4.22
C THR A 87 -9.95 -3.19 -3.27
N ALA A 88 -9.44 -4.36 -3.67
CA ALA A 88 -9.44 -5.55 -2.80
C ALA A 88 -8.59 -5.35 -1.54
N LEU A 89 -7.42 -4.71 -1.65
CA LEU A 89 -6.57 -4.38 -0.50
C LEU A 89 -7.22 -3.36 0.44
N SER A 90 -7.85 -2.32 -0.11
CA SER A 90 -8.61 -1.31 0.63
C SER A 90 -9.80 -1.93 1.38
N ALA A 91 -10.50 -2.88 0.76
CA ALA A 91 -11.57 -3.61 1.43
C ALA A 91 -11.03 -4.55 2.53
N LEU A 92 -9.86 -5.15 2.32
CA LEU A 92 -9.21 -6.01 3.31
C LEU A 92 -8.74 -5.22 4.54
N SER A 93 -8.31 -3.96 4.38
CA SER A 93 -7.85 -3.13 5.50
C SER A 93 -8.95 -2.86 6.53
N LEU A 94 -10.23 -2.83 6.12
CA LEU A 94 -11.37 -2.69 7.03
C LEU A 94 -11.48 -3.81 8.09
N GLY A 95 -10.94 -5.00 7.79
CA GLY A 95 -10.91 -6.13 8.72
C GLY A 95 -9.52 -6.37 9.32
N ALA A 96 -8.53 -5.53 9.00
CA ALA A 96 -7.16 -5.68 9.45
C ALA A 96 -6.97 -5.03 10.83
N GLU A 97 -6.11 -5.63 11.66
CA GLU A 97 -5.72 -5.04 12.94
C GLU A 97 -4.59 -4.02 12.73
N GLN A 98 -4.63 -2.91 13.48
CA GLN A 98 -3.74 -1.74 13.50
C GLN A 98 -2.43 -1.82 12.68
N ARG A 99 -1.55 -2.78 12.97
CA ARG A 99 -0.25 -2.94 12.29
C ARG A 99 -0.40 -3.34 10.82
N THR A 100 -1.29 -4.29 10.55
CA THR A 100 -1.59 -4.78 9.22
C THR A 100 -2.33 -3.72 8.42
N GLU A 101 -3.30 -3.04 9.05
CA GLU A 101 -4.01 -1.90 8.47
C GLU A 101 -3.04 -0.80 8.01
N SER A 102 -2.16 -0.35 8.90
CA SER A 102 -1.15 0.68 8.60
C SER A 102 -0.21 0.28 7.45
N THR A 103 0.14 -1.01 7.35
CA THR A 103 0.96 -1.51 6.25
C THR A 103 0.23 -1.42 4.92
N ILE A 104 -1.05 -1.79 4.89
CA ILE A 104 -1.89 -1.68 3.70
C ILE A 104 -2.10 -0.21 3.32
N HIS A 105 -2.38 0.65 4.29
CA HIS A 105 -2.59 2.09 4.08
C HIS A 105 -1.36 2.75 3.46
N ARG A 106 -0.16 2.43 3.95
CA ARG A 106 1.08 2.96 3.37
C ARG A 106 1.34 2.42 1.96
N ALA A 107 1.02 1.15 1.69
CA ALA A 107 1.15 0.60 0.34
C ALA A 107 0.19 1.27 -0.67
N LEU A 108 -0.99 1.69 -0.20
CA LEU A 108 -1.99 2.41 -1.01
C LEU A 108 -1.82 3.93 -0.99
N TYR A 109 -0.74 4.45 -0.38
CA TYR A 109 -0.46 5.89 -0.24
C TYR A 109 -1.54 6.68 0.52
N TYR A 110 -2.28 6.02 1.42
CA TYR A 110 -3.32 6.67 2.24
C TYR A 110 -2.74 7.54 3.35
N ASP A 111 -1.51 7.26 3.78
CA ASP A 111 -0.76 8.04 4.76
C ASP A 111 -0.49 9.49 4.29
N LEU A 112 -0.51 9.73 2.98
CA LEU A 112 -0.37 11.06 2.38
C LEU A 112 -1.70 11.81 2.24
N ILE A 113 -2.82 11.16 2.58
CA ILE A 113 -4.17 11.72 2.46
C ILE A 113 -4.71 12.03 3.85
N SER A 114 -4.82 13.31 4.16
CA SER A 114 -5.54 13.77 5.35
C SER A 114 -7.05 13.81 5.07
N SER A 115 -7.71 12.64 5.02
CA SER A 115 -9.17 12.55 4.94
C SER A 115 -9.73 11.69 6.07
N PRO A 116 -10.75 12.17 6.83
CA PRO A 116 -11.36 11.40 7.91
C PRO A 116 -12.20 10.21 7.40
N ASP A 117 -12.64 10.23 6.14
CA ASP A 117 -13.44 9.15 5.53
C ASP A 117 -12.88 8.75 4.16
N ILE A 118 -11.74 8.06 4.19
CA ILE A 118 -11.09 7.53 2.99
C ILE A 118 -11.98 6.50 2.28
N HIS A 119 -12.67 5.63 3.02
CA HIS A 119 -13.49 4.56 2.42
C HIS A 119 -14.77 5.11 1.78
N GLY A 120 -15.40 6.14 2.34
CA GLY A 120 -16.48 6.88 1.68
C GLY A 120 -16.03 7.57 0.40
N THR A 121 -14.85 8.21 0.43
CA THR A 121 -14.22 8.78 -0.77
C THR A 121 -13.90 7.70 -1.81
N TYR A 122 -13.51 6.50 -1.37
CA TYR A 122 -13.24 5.36 -2.24
C TYR A 122 -14.50 4.88 -2.96
N LYS A 123 -15.63 4.86 -2.25
CA LYS A 123 -16.92 4.55 -2.87
C LYS A 123 -17.26 5.55 -3.98
N GLU A 124 -17.08 6.85 -3.74
CA GLU A 124 -17.31 7.88 -4.75
C GLU A 124 -16.39 7.71 -5.97
N LEU A 125 -15.12 7.38 -5.74
CA LEU A 125 -14.17 7.07 -6.82
C LEU A 125 -14.67 5.90 -7.68
N LEU A 126 -15.07 4.80 -7.04
CA LEU A 126 -15.59 3.63 -7.75
C LEU A 126 -16.87 3.95 -8.52
N ASP A 127 -17.81 4.65 -7.90
CA ASP A 127 -19.06 5.06 -8.54
C ASP A 127 -18.78 5.96 -9.77
N THR A 128 -17.72 6.77 -9.73
CA THR A 128 -17.31 7.64 -10.86
C THR A 128 -16.66 6.87 -12.00
N VAL A 129 -15.71 5.96 -11.71
CA VAL A 129 -14.90 5.27 -12.75
C VAL A 129 -15.57 4.03 -13.32
N THR A 130 -16.61 3.52 -12.64
CA THR A 130 -17.38 2.35 -13.10
C THR A 130 -18.79 2.71 -13.58
N ALA A 131 -19.14 4.00 -13.58
CA ALA A 131 -20.36 4.48 -14.18
C ALA A 131 -20.44 4.08 -15.67
N PRO A 132 -21.63 3.70 -16.17
CA PRO A 132 -21.85 3.29 -17.56
C PRO A 132 -21.71 4.43 -18.58
#